data_AF-A0A932K3E1-F1
#
_entry.id   AF-A0A932K3E1-F1
#
_cell.length_a   1.000
_cell.length_b   1.000
_cell.length_c   1.000
_cell.angle_alpha   90.00
_cell.angle_beta   90.00
_cell.angle_gamma   90.00
#
_symmetry.space_group_name_H-M   'P 1'
#
loop_
_entity.id
_entity.type
_entity.pdbx_description
1 polymer ?
#
loop_
_entity_poly.entity_id
_entity_poly.type
_entity_poly.pdbx_seq_one_letter_code
_entity_poly.pdbx_strand_id
1 'polypeptide(L)'
;MKKKGQRKKQEKSLKKRTQRKLAHGQPGPAGPTTELRYIRQARNYPIEGCWIRRDWEATGLAVIVLARRQPNGNLAFASYLVDNYCLGLKDTACYANIPPRQFQQDYLQRFFPDGSPRDISPALAHELIYGSIEYAAQFGFQPHRDFKHSKSLLDPPDLHPRSG
;
A
#
# COMPACT_ATOMS: atom_id res chain seq x y z
N MET A 1 -11.09 19.30 -50.21
CA MET A 1 -10.71 20.02 -48.96
C MET A 1 -11.17 19.28 -47.69
N LYS A 2 -10.50 18.18 -47.26
CA LYS A 2 -10.88 17.42 -46.03
C LYS A 2 -9.72 17.03 -45.10
N LYS A 3 -8.53 17.65 -45.23
CA LYS A 3 -7.30 17.22 -44.50
C LYS A 3 -7.03 17.92 -43.15
N LYS A 4 -7.73 19.00 -42.78
CA LYS A 4 -7.46 19.76 -41.53
C LYS A 4 -8.18 19.22 -40.27
N GLY A 5 -9.36 18.62 -40.41
CA GLY A 5 -10.17 18.16 -39.27
C GLY A 5 -9.66 16.88 -38.60
N GLN A 6 -9.03 15.99 -39.37
CA GLN A 6 -8.55 14.69 -38.89
C GLN A 6 -7.27 14.82 -38.04
N ARG A 7 -6.36 15.73 -38.40
CA ARG A 7 -5.13 16.03 -37.62
C ARG A 7 -5.44 16.56 -36.21
N LYS A 8 -6.39 17.49 -36.06
CA LYS A 8 -6.79 18.02 -34.75
C LYS A 8 -7.44 16.97 -33.84
N LYS A 9 -8.15 15.97 -34.40
CA LYS A 9 -8.71 14.85 -33.63
C LYS A 9 -7.62 13.88 -33.15
N GLN A 10 -6.60 13.60 -33.98
CA GLN A 10 -5.46 12.76 -33.61
C GLN A 10 -4.57 13.40 -32.54
N GLU A 11 -4.29 14.71 -32.61
CA GLU A 11 -3.53 15.42 -31.56
C GLU A 11 -4.27 15.45 -30.22
N LYS A 12 -5.59 15.63 -30.23
CA LYS A 12 -6.42 15.58 -29.01
C LYS A 12 -6.45 14.17 -28.40
N SER A 13 -6.53 13.12 -29.22
CA SER A 13 -6.53 11.73 -28.70
C SER A 13 -5.17 11.33 -28.14
N LEU A 14 -4.07 11.77 -28.76
CA LEU A 14 -2.71 11.58 -28.26
C LEU A 14 -2.52 12.31 -26.91
N LYS A 15 -2.90 13.59 -26.80
CA LYS A 15 -2.83 14.35 -25.54
C LYS A 15 -3.67 13.73 -24.42
N LYS A 16 -4.87 13.21 -24.73
CA LYS A 16 -5.72 12.49 -23.76
C LYS A 16 -5.09 11.18 -23.30
N ARG A 17 -4.36 10.49 -24.18
CA ARG A 17 -3.62 9.25 -23.88
C ARG A 17 -2.38 9.51 -23.03
N THR A 18 -1.68 10.63 -23.27
CA THR A 18 -0.54 11.07 -22.45
C THR A 18 -0.99 11.53 -21.05
N GLN A 19 -2.10 12.27 -20.95
CA GLN A 19 -2.69 12.65 -19.65
C GLN A 19 -3.22 11.43 -18.87
N ARG A 20 -3.82 10.45 -19.54
CA ARG A 20 -4.20 9.17 -18.89
C ARG A 20 -2.99 8.36 -18.41
N LYS A 21 -1.85 8.38 -19.12
CA LYS A 21 -0.62 7.73 -18.64
C LYS A 21 -0.03 8.41 -17.41
N LEU A 22 -0.16 9.73 -17.30
CA LEU A 22 0.28 10.52 -16.14
C LEU A 22 -0.66 10.35 -14.93
N ALA A 23 -1.97 10.16 -15.16
CA ALA A 23 -2.96 9.89 -14.10
C ALA A 23 -3.10 8.38 -13.75
N HIS A 24 -2.40 7.50 -14.46
CA HIS A 24 -2.48 6.05 -14.28
C HIS A 24 -1.11 5.37 -14.40
N GLY A 25 -0.07 6.02 -13.87
CA GLY A 25 1.27 5.44 -13.66
C GLY A 25 1.30 4.39 -12.54
N GLN A 26 0.31 3.51 -12.51
CA GLN A 26 0.37 2.24 -11.79
C GLN A 26 1.11 1.27 -12.73
N PRO A 27 2.25 0.68 -12.33
CA PRO A 27 2.80 -0.45 -13.05
C PRO A 27 1.70 -1.51 -13.15
N GLY A 28 1.34 -1.88 -14.39
CA GLY A 28 0.37 -2.95 -14.63
C GLY A 28 0.88 -4.25 -14.00
N PRO A 29 -0.01 -5.09 -13.43
CA PRO A 29 0.43 -6.28 -12.71
C PRO A 29 1.18 -7.21 -13.68
N ALA A 30 2.43 -7.51 -13.33
CA ALA A 30 3.11 -8.69 -13.84
C ALA A 30 2.28 -9.93 -13.46
N GLY A 31 2.19 -10.89 -14.39
CA GLY A 31 1.41 -12.14 -14.35
C GLY A 31 0.68 -12.49 -13.04
N PRO A 32 -0.66 -12.65 -13.05
CA PRO A 32 -1.48 -12.81 -11.84
C PRO A 32 -1.18 -14.06 -10.98
N THR A 33 -0.33 -15.00 -11.41
CA THR A 33 -0.06 -16.24 -10.66
C THR A 33 1.11 -16.14 -9.68
N THR A 34 2.23 -15.56 -10.09
CA THR A 34 3.46 -15.51 -9.27
C THR A 34 3.35 -14.46 -8.16
N GLU A 35 2.86 -13.27 -8.48
CA GLU A 35 2.75 -12.19 -7.49
C GLU A 35 1.72 -12.52 -6.40
N LEU A 36 0.57 -13.08 -6.78
CA LEU A 36 -0.42 -13.55 -5.82
C LEU A 36 0.08 -14.73 -4.97
N ARG A 37 1.03 -15.54 -5.47
CA ARG A 37 1.67 -16.59 -4.66
C ARG A 37 2.52 -15.97 -3.56
N TYR A 38 3.36 -14.99 -3.91
CA TYR A 38 4.20 -14.30 -2.92
C TYR A 38 3.36 -13.58 -1.86
N ILE A 39 2.29 -12.88 -2.27
CA ILE A 39 1.40 -12.20 -1.33
C ILE A 39 0.75 -13.20 -0.38
N ARG A 40 0.20 -14.32 -0.88
CA ARG A 40 -0.44 -15.34 -0.05
C ARG A 40 0.49 -15.99 0.96
N GLN A 41 1.77 -16.11 0.64
CA GLN A 41 2.79 -16.73 1.49
C GLN A 41 3.57 -15.70 2.32
N ALA A 42 3.24 -14.41 2.22
CA ALA A 42 4.10 -13.35 2.70
C ALA A 42 4.41 -13.44 4.21
N ARG A 43 3.51 -13.98 5.03
CA ARG A 43 3.76 -14.22 6.47
C ARG A 43 4.98 -15.10 6.76
N ASN A 44 5.36 -15.97 5.83
CA ASN A 44 6.53 -16.84 5.98
C ASN A 44 7.86 -16.13 5.69
N TYR A 45 7.79 -14.88 5.22
CA TYR A 45 8.96 -14.07 4.89
C TYR A 45 9.29 -13.16 6.08
N PRO A 46 10.58 -12.93 6.39
CA PRO A 46 10.94 -12.03 7.47
C PRO A 46 10.51 -10.60 7.14
N ILE A 47 10.07 -9.87 8.17
CA ILE A 47 9.77 -8.44 8.05
C ILE A 47 11.08 -7.70 7.76
N GLU A 48 11.07 -6.94 6.67
CA GLU A 48 12.18 -6.07 6.29
C GLU A 48 12.12 -4.77 7.09
N GLY A 49 10.93 -4.19 7.21
CA GLY A 49 10.74 -2.92 7.88
C GLY A 49 9.29 -2.44 7.83
N CYS A 50 8.99 -1.49 8.71
CA CYS A 50 7.71 -0.81 8.80
C CYS A 50 7.95 0.70 8.86
N TRP A 51 7.17 1.45 8.08
CA TRP A 51 7.28 2.91 8.00
C TRP A 51 5.92 3.55 8.20
N ILE A 52 5.89 4.71 8.85
CA ILE A 52 4.69 5.53 9.03
C ILE A 52 4.97 6.98 8.66
N ARG A 53 3.93 7.70 8.24
CA ARG A 53 3.97 9.16 8.07
C ARG A 53 4.08 9.84 9.43
N ARG A 54 4.92 10.86 9.60
CA ARG A 54 5.22 11.47 10.91
C ARG A 54 4.05 12.19 11.59
N ASP A 55 3.14 12.80 10.85
CA ASP A 55 2.04 13.63 11.35
C ASP A 55 0.77 12.82 11.71
N TRP A 56 0.86 11.49 11.73
CA TRP A 56 -0.28 10.61 11.95
C TRP A 56 -0.97 10.85 13.30
N GLU A 57 -0.21 11.14 14.37
CA GLU A 57 -0.75 11.39 15.71
C GLU A 57 -1.64 12.64 15.74
N ALA A 58 -1.20 13.71 15.06
CA ALA A 58 -1.91 14.98 14.99
C ALA A 58 -3.14 14.92 14.09
N THR A 59 -3.08 14.15 13.00
CA THR A 59 -4.15 14.04 12.00
C THR A 59 -5.16 12.93 12.31
N GLY A 60 -4.76 11.94 13.11
CA GLY A 60 -5.52 10.69 13.29
C GLY A 60 -5.50 9.79 12.05
N LEU A 61 -4.75 10.16 11.00
CA LEU A 61 -4.66 9.43 9.74
C LEU A 61 -3.25 8.86 9.57
N ALA A 62 -3.12 7.55 9.77
CA ALA A 62 -1.85 6.85 9.65
C ALA A 62 -1.70 6.22 8.26
N VAL A 63 -0.71 6.68 7.50
CA VAL A 63 -0.21 5.97 6.31
C VAL A 63 0.94 5.08 6.75
N ILE A 64 0.73 3.77 6.74
CA ILE A 64 1.69 2.75 7.16
C ILE A 64 2.10 1.92 5.95
N VAL A 65 3.40 1.62 5.82
CA VAL A 65 3.93 0.67 4.83
C VAL A 65 4.68 -0.42 5.57
N LEU A 66 4.37 -1.68 5.31
CA LEU A 66 5.09 -2.84 5.84
C LEU A 66 5.66 -3.66 4.69
N ALA A 67 6.94 -3.97 4.75
CA ALA A 67 7.62 -4.81 3.75
C ALA A 67 8.20 -6.08 4.36
N ARG A 68 8.26 -7.15 3.54
CA ARG A 68 8.86 -8.45 3.85
C ARG A 68 9.78 -8.90 2.73
N ARG A 69 10.88 -9.55 3.13
CA ARG A 69 11.96 -10.01 2.24
C ARG A 69 11.66 -11.41 1.67
N GLN A 70 11.39 -11.48 0.37
CA GLN A 70 11.15 -12.74 -0.34
C GLN A 70 12.44 -13.57 -0.48
N PRO A 71 12.34 -14.91 -0.71
CA PRO A 71 13.51 -15.77 -0.87
C PRO A 71 14.43 -15.41 -2.05
N ASN A 72 13.89 -14.76 -3.08
CA ASN A 72 14.66 -14.28 -4.23
C ASN A 72 15.36 -12.93 -3.97
N GLY A 73 15.29 -12.40 -2.74
CA GLY A 73 15.85 -11.10 -2.38
C GLY A 73 14.96 -9.90 -2.71
N ASN A 74 13.84 -10.07 -3.42
CA ASN A 74 12.89 -9.00 -3.68
C ASN A 74 11.96 -8.76 -2.47
N LEU A 75 11.12 -7.74 -2.55
CA LEU A 75 10.15 -7.37 -1.53
C LEU A 75 8.73 -7.73 -1.95
N ALA A 76 7.97 -8.25 -0.97
CA ALA A 76 6.54 -8.05 -0.90
C ALA A 76 6.25 -6.95 0.12
N PHE A 77 5.32 -6.06 -0.16
CA PHE A 77 4.94 -5.03 0.80
C PHE A 77 3.47 -4.67 0.66
N ALA A 78 2.93 -4.04 1.69
CA ALA A 78 1.59 -3.47 1.68
C ALA A 78 1.57 -2.07 2.28
N SER A 79 0.65 -1.25 1.78
CA SER A 79 0.30 0.04 2.37
C SER A 79 -1.06 -0.06 3.07
N TYR A 80 -1.21 0.72 4.13
CA TYR A 80 -2.41 0.79 4.95
C TYR A 80 -2.68 2.26 5.26
N LEU A 81 -3.86 2.76 4.88
CA LEU A 81 -4.37 4.04 5.33
C LEU A 81 -5.38 3.78 6.44
N VAL A 82 -5.01 4.13 7.66
CA VAL A 82 -5.81 3.90 8.87
C VAL A 82 -6.36 5.24 9.37
N ASP A 83 -7.63 5.25 9.70
CA ASP A 83 -8.30 6.30 10.47
C ASP A 83 -8.44 5.81 11.91
N ASN A 84 -7.54 6.28 12.77
CA ASN A 84 -7.40 5.78 14.13
C ASN A 84 -8.57 6.14 15.04
N TYR A 85 -9.35 7.17 14.68
CA TYR A 85 -10.37 7.73 15.56
C TYR A 85 -11.80 7.43 15.11
N CYS A 86 -12.01 6.95 13.88
CA CYS A 86 -13.34 6.71 13.34
C CYS A 86 -13.46 5.42 12.53
N LEU A 87 -12.92 5.42 11.31
CA LEU A 87 -13.32 4.46 10.25
C LEU A 87 -12.47 3.19 10.20
N GLY A 88 -11.40 3.11 10.98
CA GLY A 88 -10.47 1.98 10.92
C GLY A 88 -9.67 1.96 9.62
N LEU A 89 -9.43 0.78 9.06
CA LEU A 89 -8.65 0.64 7.82
C LEU A 89 -9.45 1.12 6.59
N LYS A 90 -9.14 2.34 6.11
CA LYS A 90 -9.81 3.00 4.98
C LYS A 90 -9.39 2.48 3.61
N ASP A 91 -8.10 2.25 3.42
CA ASP A 91 -7.53 1.83 2.13
C ASP A 91 -6.29 0.96 2.33
N THR A 92 -6.05 0.06 1.39
CA THR A 92 -4.88 -0.83 1.42
C THR A 92 -4.56 -1.38 0.04
N ALA A 93 -3.26 -1.51 -0.25
CA ALA A 93 -2.75 -2.15 -1.45
C ALA A 93 -1.57 -3.05 -1.09
N CYS A 94 -1.33 -4.10 -1.88
CA CYS A 94 -0.19 -4.99 -1.70
C CYS A 94 0.48 -5.31 -3.04
N TYR A 95 1.80 -5.44 -2.99
CA TYR A 95 2.68 -5.64 -4.14
C TYR A 95 3.71 -6.71 -3.78
N ALA A 96 4.21 -7.42 -4.78
CA ALA A 96 5.21 -8.45 -4.62
C ALA A 96 6.27 -8.38 -5.70
N ASN A 97 7.39 -9.07 -5.45
CA ASN A 97 8.51 -9.24 -6.37
C ASN A 97 9.13 -7.91 -6.78
N ILE A 98 9.17 -6.96 -5.84
CA ILE A 98 9.70 -5.61 -6.06
C ILE A 98 11.17 -5.57 -5.67
N PRO A 99 12.10 -5.23 -6.58
CA PRO A 99 13.50 -5.03 -6.23
C PRO A 99 13.66 -3.99 -5.10
N PRO A 100 14.57 -4.21 -4.13
CA PRO A 100 14.73 -3.31 -2.99
C PRO A 100 14.99 -1.85 -3.39
N ARG A 101 15.81 -1.62 -4.42
CA ARG A 101 16.08 -0.28 -4.96
C ARG A 101 14.81 0.37 -5.50
N GLN A 102 13.98 -0.39 -6.22
CA GLN A 102 12.72 0.12 -6.75
C GLN A 102 11.74 0.46 -5.63
N PHE A 103 11.66 -0.37 -4.59
CA PHE A 103 10.85 -0.08 -3.41
C PHE A 103 11.23 1.26 -2.76
N GLN A 104 12.52 1.48 -2.53
CA GLN A 104 13.05 2.69 -1.91
C GLN A 104 12.83 3.94 -2.79
N GLN A 105 13.14 3.85 -4.08
CA GLN A 105 13.14 5.01 -4.98
C GLN A 105 11.75 5.36 -5.53
N ASP A 106 10.92 4.36 -5.81
CA ASP A 106 9.63 4.59 -6.49
C ASP A 106 8.45 4.51 -5.53
N TYR A 107 8.41 3.50 -4.66
CA TYR A 107 7.21 3.19 -3.88
C TYR A 107 7.16 3.98 -2.57
N LEU A 108 8.22 3.95 -1.75
CA LEU A 108 8.24 4.72 -0.50
C LEU A 108 8.05 6.21 -0.76
N GLN A 109 8.67 6.77 -1.79
CA GLN A 109 8.47 8.18 -2.15
C GLN A 109 7.04 8.52 -2.55
N ARG A 110 6.28 7.57 -3.14
CA ARG A 110 4.86 7.79 -3.48
C ARG A 110 3.97 7.81 -2.24
N PHE A 111 4.25 6.96 -1.25
CA PHE A 111 3.47 6.91 -0.01
C PHE A 111 3.87 8.04 0.96
N PHE A 112 5.12 8.51 0.87
CA PHE A 112 5.72 9.55 1.69
C PHE A 112 6.32 10.66 0.81
N PRO A 113 5.49 11.44 0.08
CA PRO A 113 5.96 12.44 -0.89
C PRO A 113 6.72 13.61 -0.26
N ASP A 114 6.47 13.87 1.02
CA ASP A 114 7.19 14.83 1.85
C ASP A 114 8.55 14.28 2.35
N GLY A 115 8.92 13.05 1.95
CA GLY A 115 10.22 12.46 2.22
C GLY A 115 10.45 12.12 3.69
N SER A 116 9.38 11.98 4.48
CA SER A 116 9.46 11.87 5.94
C SER A 116 9.03 10.51 6.54
N PRO A 117 9.25 9.34 5.90
CA PRO A 117 8.92 8.08 6.55
C PRO A 117 9.66 7.97 7.89
N ARG A 118 8.95 7.58 8.93
CA ARG A 118 9.51 7.22 10.24
C ARG A 118 9.48 5.70 10.36
N ASP A 119 10.63 5.10 10.63
CA ASP A 119 10.69 3.68 10.98
C ASP A 119 9.93 3.43 12.29
N ILE A 120 9.12 2.38 12.30
CA ILE A 120 8.38 1.93 13.48
C ILE A 120 8.58 0.43 13.70
N SER A 121 8.36 -0.03 14.92
CA SER A 121 8.37 -1.46 15.20
C SER A 121 7.22 -2.15 14.48
N PRO A 122 7.37 -3.44 14.12
CA PRO A 122 6.26 -4.25 13.66
C PRO A 122 5.10 -4.22 14.66
N ALA A 123 5.36 -4.36 15.96
CA ALA A 123 4.34 -4.31 17.00
C ALA A 123 3.45 -3.06 16.91
N LEU A 124 4.05 -1.87 16.80
CA LEU A 124 3.29 -0.61 16.67
C LEU A 124 2.49 -0.57 15.36
N ALA A 125 3.05 -1.03 14.24
CA ALA A 125 2.31 -1.10 12.98
C ALA A 125 1.07 -2.02 13.10
N HIS A 126 1.21 -3.15 13.80
CA HIS A 126 0.11 -4.11 14.00
C HIS A 126 -0.94 -3.56 14.96
N GLU A 127 -0.52 -2.89 16.02
CA GLU A 127 -1.41 -2.23 16.98
C GLU A 127 -2.26 -1.16 16.29
N LEU A 128 -1.66 -0.28 15.48
CA LEU A 128 -2.39 0.73 14.73
C LEU A 128 -3.37 0.11 13.74
N ILE A 129 -2.94 -0.88 12.96
CA ILE A 129 -3.81 -1.47 11.93
C ILE A 129 -4.92 -2.31 12.55
N TYR A 130 -4.60 -3.28 13.41
CA TYR A 130 -5.59 -4.16 13.99
C TYR A 130 -6.45 -3.47 15.04
N GLY A 131 -5.85 -2.62 15.88
CA GLY A 131 -6.58 -1.86 16.91
C GLY A 131 -7.61 -0.93 16.28
N SER A 132 -7.26 -0.20 15.23
CA SER A 132 -8.23 0.67 14.55
C SER A 132 -9.32 -0.10 13.80
N ILE A 133 -9.01 -1.28 13.24
CA ILE A 133 -10.04 -2.16 12.64
C ILE A 133 -11.03 -2.66 13.71
N GLU A 134 -10.52 -3.10 14.86
CA GLU A 134 -11.33 -3.59 15.97
C GLU A 134 -12.20 -2.48 16.56
N TYR A 135 -11.62 -1.31 16.81
CA TYR A 135 -12.35 -0.13 17.28
C TYR A 135 -13.49 0.23 16.33
N ALA A 136 -13.21 0.36 15.02
CA ALA A 136 -14.23 0.72 14.04
C ALA A 136 -15.33 -0.34 13.90
N ALA A 137 -15.00 -1.62 14.12
CA ALA A 137 -15.98 -2.71 14.10
C ALA A 137 -17.04 -2.58 15.20
N GLN A 138 -16.73 -1.97 16.34
CA GLN A 138 -17.71 -1.69 17.41
C GLN A 138 -18.84 -0.76 16.95
N PHE A 139 -18.58 0.06 15.93
CA PHE A 139 -19.55 0.98 15.33
C PHE A 139 -20.12 0.46 14.00
N GLY A 140 -19.85 -0.80 13.64
CA GLY A 140 -20.37 -1.43 12.42
C GLY A 140 -19.57 -1.15 11.15
N PHE A 141 -18.39 -0.53 11.24
CA PHE A 141 -17.50 -0.39 10.09
C PHE A 141 -16.75 -1.69 9.79
N GLN A 142 -16.50 -1.93 8.50
CA GLN A 142 -15.67 -3.04 8.04
C GLN A 142 -14.37 -2.48 7.42
N PRO A 143 -13.24 -3.19 7.57
CA PRO A 143 -12.00 -2.78 6.91
C PRO A 143 -12.17 -2.80 5.39
N HIS A 144 -11.35 -2.02 4.68
CA HIS A 144 -11.33 -2.01 3.23
C HIS A 144 -11.26 -3.44 2.66
N ARG A 145 -12.06 -3.73 1.63
CA ARG A 145 -12.25 -5.10 1.08
C ARG A 145 -10.95 -5.79 0.66
N ASP A 146 -9.95 -5.02 0.23
CA ASP A 146 -8.67 -5.53 -0.24
C ASP A 146 -7.75 -5.96 0.91
N PHE A 147 -8.16 -5.68 2.16
CA PHE A 147 -7.51 -6.20 3.36
C PHE A 147 -7.46 -7.72 3.40
N LYS A 148 -8.40 -8.41 2.74
CA LYS A 148 -8.34 -9.87 2.57
C LYS A 148 -7.04 -10.36 1.93
N HIS A 149 -6.37 -9.51 1.14
CA HIS A 149 -5.08 -9.78 0.52
C HIS A 149 -3.93 -9.23 1.36
N SER A 150 -3.98 -7.92 1.68
CA SER A 150 -2.88 -7.25 2.38
C SER A 150 -2.68 -7.71 3.82
N LYS A 151 -3.68 -8.32 4.48
CA LYS A 151 -3.51 -8.98 5.79
C LYS A 151 -2.45 -10.08 5.80
N SER A 152 -2.07 -10.61 4.63
CA SER A 152 -1.03 -11.63 4.50
C SER A 152 0.37 -11.06 4.73
N LEU A 153 0.54 -9.74 4.68
CA LEU A 153 1.80 -9.06 5.01
C LEU A 153 1.91 -8.79 6.53
N LEU A 154 0.80 -8.79 7.25
CA LEU A 154 0.79 -8.68 8.71
C LEU A 154 1.01 -10.05 9.35
N ASP A 155 1.71 -10.06 10.47
CA ASP A 155 1.69 -11.18 11.41
C ASP A 155 0.28 -11.40 11.94
N PRO A 156 -0.03 -12.64 12.38
CA PRO A 156 -1.27 -12.90 13.11
C PRO A 156 -1.45 -11.95 14.30
N PRO A 157 -2.68 -11.48 14.59
CA PRO A 157 -2.94 -10.51 15.67
C PRO A 157 -2.49 -10.96 17.06
N ASP A 158 -2.41 -12.27 17.29
CA ASP A 158 -2.00 -12.94 18.53
C ASP A 158 -0.49 -12.92 18.76
N LEU A 159 0.31 -12.67 17.72
CA LEU A 159 1.78 -12.67 17.81
C LEU A 159 2.35 -11.40 18.46
N HIS A 160 1.60 -10.30 18.42
CA HIS A 160 1.96 -9.04 19.05
C HIS A 160 0.96 -8.75 20.18
N PRO A 161 1.30 -9.07 21.44
CA PRO A 161 0.42 -8.79 22.57
C PRO A 161 0.08 -7.31 22.59
N ARG A 162 -1.22 -6.99 22.66
CA ARG A 162 -1.69 -5.62 22.62
C ARG A 162 -1.47 -4.95 23.96
N SER A 163 -0.91 -3.74 23.93
CA SER A 163 -0.99 -2.78 25.02
C SER A 163 -2.45 -2.33 25.10
N GLY A 164 -3.18 -2.81 26.12
CA GLY A 164 -4.58 -2.43 26.36
C GLY A 164 -4.73 -0.95 26.65
#